data_AF-A0AAU1B066-F1
#
_entry.id   AF-A0AAU1B066-F1
#
_cell.length_a   1.000
_cell.length_b   1.000
_cell.length_c   1.000
_cell.angle_alpha   90.00
_cell.angle_beta   90.00
_cell.angle_gamma   90.00
#
_symmetry.space_group_name_H-M   'P 1'
#
loop_
_entity.id
_entity.type
_entity.pdbx_description
1 polymer ?
#
loop_
_entity_poly.entity_id
_entity_poly.type
_entity_poly.pdbx_seq_one_letter_code
_entity_poly.pdbx_strand_id
1 'polypeptide(L)' 'MTVDPAEPDTFQERFRESLDAEAPEADAAEQLAELQPDDDDRVTGVDRDEAADGDAVEQARVVTLDEDDYR' A
#
# COMPACT_ATOMS: atom_id res chain seq x y z
N MET A 1 -5.60 -24.75 -12.50
CA MET A 1 -5.65 -23.56 -13.38
C MET A 1 -5.01 -22.42 -12.61
N THR A 2 -3.96 -21.81 -13.14
CA THR A 2 -3.35 -20.61 -12.56
C THR A 2 -4.10 -19.40 -13.10
N VAL A 3 -4.54 -18.52 -12.21
CA VAL A 3 -5.23 -17.27 -12.58
C VAL A 3 -4.18 -16.23 -12.93
N ASP A 4 -4.37 -15.47 -14.00
CA ASP A 4 -3.45 -14.42 -14.41
C ASP A 4 -3.65 -13.18 -13.51
N PRO A 5 -2.63 -12.75 -12.74
CA PRO A 5 -2.72 -11.55 -11.91
C PRO A 5 -2.90 -10.25 -12.72
N ALA A 6 -2.67 -10.26 -14.03
CA ALA A 6 -2.92 -9.13 -14.92
C ALA A 6 -4.38 -9.05 -15.41
N GLU A 7 -5.22 -10.07 -15.14
CA GLU A 7 -6.63 -10.10 -15.52
C GLU A 7 -7.52 -9.92 -14.26
N PRO A 8 -7.67 -8.70 -13.72
CA PRO A 8 -8.34 -8.46 -12.43
C PRO A 8 -9.81 -8.92 -12.40
N ASP A 9 -10.48 -8.96 -13.56
CA ASP A 9 -11.86 -9.45 -13.69
C ASP A 9 -12.01 -10.93 -13.33
N THR A 10 -10.94 -11.73 -13.48
CA THR A 10 -10.90 -13.14 -13.07
C THR A 10 -10.96 -13.32 -11.55
N PHE A 11 -10.81 -12.22 -10.79
CA PHE A 11 -10.89 -12.19 -9.34
C PHE A 11 -12.22 -11.64 -8.81
N GLN A 12 -13.02 -10.97 -9.63
CA GLN A 12 -14.23 -10.28 -9.13
C GLN A 12 -15.34 -11.24 -8.69
N GLU A 13 -15.46 -12.42 -9.32
CA GLU A 13 -16.49 -13.41 -8.97
C GLU A 13 -16.21 -14.18 -7.67
N ARG A 14 -14.96 -14.12 -7.18
CA ARG A 14 -14.44 -14.88 -6.03
C ARG A 14 -14.27 -14.06 -4.75
N PHE A 15 -14.41 -12.74 -4.83
CA PHE A 15 -14.37 -11.84 -3.67
C PHE A 15 -15.76 -11.40 -3.18
N ARG A 16 -16.84 -12.02 -3.68
CA ARG A 16 -18.20 -11.84 -3.14
C ARG A 16 -18.42 -12.63 -1.84
N GLU A 17 -17.34 -12.98 -1.14
CA GLU A 17 -17.39 -13.61 0.17
C GLU A 17 -17.87 -12.54 1.15
N SER A 18 -18.96 -12.82 1.88
CA SER A 18 -19.35 -11.98 3.00
C SER A 18 -18.17 -11.97 3.97
N LEU A 19 -17.61 -10.80 4.28
CA LEU A 19 -16.53 -10.61 5.25
C LEU A 19 -16.87 -11.42 6.52
N ASP A 20 -16.35 -12.65 6.61
CA ASP A 20 -16.53 -13.45 7.80
C ASP A 20 -15.60 -12.88 8.87
N ALA A 21 -16.05 -12.94 10.11
CA ALA A 21 -15.45 -12.31 11.29
C ALA A 21 -14.14 -13.02 11.73
N GLU A 22 -13.26 -13.35 10.78
CA GLU A 22 -11.92 -13.90 11.04
C GLU A 22 -11.01 -12.87 11.74
N ALA A 23 -11.33 -11.58 11.63
CA ALA A 23 -10.73 -10.51 12.42
C ALA A 23 -11.60 -10.20 13.65
N PRO A 24 -11.04 -10.13 14.86
CA PRO A 24 -11.68 -9.49 16.01
C PRO A 24 -12.34 -8.16 15.63
N GLU A 25 -13.47 -7.81 16.23
CA GLU A 25 -14.24 -6.60 15.90
C GLU A 25 -13.39 -5.31 15.99
N ALA A 26 -12.44 -5.28 16.93
CA ALA A 26 -11.48 -4.18 17.06
C ALA A 26 -10.54 -4.08 15.85
N ASP A 27 -10.00 -5.21 15.38
CA ASP A 27 -9.08 -5.25 14.24
C ASP A 27 -9.84 -4.89 12.95
N ALA A 28 -11.07 -5.36 12.78
CA ALA A 28 -11.92 -4.97 11.66
C ALA A 28 -12.23 -3.46 11.68
N ALA A 29 -12.47 -2.88 12.85
CA ALA A 29 -12.70 -1.45 12.99
C ALA A 29 -11.46 -0.61 12.63
N GLU A 30 -10.25 -1.06 13.00
CA GLU A 30 -9.00 -0.41 12.59
C GLU A 30 -8.76 -0.52 11.08
N GLN A 31 -8.99 -1.70 10.49
CA GLN A 31 -8.78 -1.93 9.04
C GLN A 31 -9.79 -1.20 8.15
N LEU A 32 -10.96 -0.89 8.70
CA LEU A 32 -12.01 -0.12 8.02
C LEU A 32 -11.90 1.38 8.31
N ALA A 33 -10.99 1.81 9.18
CA ALA A 33 -10.75 3.21 9.44
C ALA A 33 -10.06 3.85 8.22
N GLU A 34 -10.51 5.05 7.88
CA GLU A 34 -9.80 5.90 6.91
C GLU A 34 -8.41 6.19 7.49
N LEU A 35 -7.37 6.01 6.67
CA LEU A 35 -6.01 6.37 7.07
C LEU A 35 -5.92 7.91 7.24
N GLN A 36 -4.84 8.42 7.88
CA GLN A 36 -4.47 9.85 7.83
C GLN A 36 -3.12 10.04 7.12
N PRO A 37 -2.92 11.04 6.24
CA PRO A 37 -1.74 11.12 5.43
C PRO A 37 -0.70 11.92 6.21
N ASP A 38 0.22 11.23 6.87
CA ASP A 38 1.37 11.86 7.51
C ASP A 38 2.49 12.02 6.46
N ASP A 39 3.09 13.21 6.38
CA ASP A 39 4.30 13.46 5.58
C ASP A 39 5.43 12.56 6.12
N ASP A 40 5.64 11.38 5.52
CA ASP A 40 6.75 10.50 5.87
C ASP A 40 8.08 11.28 5.87
N ASP A 41 8.89 11.18 6.91
CA ASP A 41 10.18 11.89 6.94
C ASP A 41 11.12 11.36 5.84
N ARG A 42 11.89 12.27 5.23
CA ARG A 42 12.81 11.93 4.14
C ARG A 42 13.88 10.96 4.63
N VAL A 43 14.04 9.82 3.96
CA VAL A 43 15.14 8.89 4.25
C VAL A 43 16.49 9.59 4.06
N THR A 44 17.27 9.72 5.14
CA THR A 44 18.59 10.37 5.14
C THR A 44 19.71 9.36 5.46
N GLY A 45 20.92 9.61 4.95
CA GLY A 45 22.09 8.75 5.25
C GLY A 45 22.23 7.48 4.39
N VAL A 46 21.52 7.40 3.24
CA VAL A 46 21.66 6.30 2.28
C VAL A 46 23.11 6.20 1.79
N ASP A 47 23.68 4.99 1.85
CA ASP A 47 24.99 4.70 1.27
C ASP A 47 24.89 4.76 -0.27
N ARG A 48 25.60 5.70 -0.88
CA ARG A 48 25.54 5.93 -2.33
C ARG A 48 26.28 4.87 -3.13
N ASP A 49 27.06 4.01 -2.48
CA ASP A 49 27.73 2.90 -3.16
C ASP A 49 26.85 1.64 -3.25
N GLU A 50 25.68 1.60 -2.59
CA GLU A 50 24.73 0.47 -2.66
C GLU A 50 23.79 0.52 -3.88
N ALA A 51 23.58 1.69 -4.48
CA ALA A 51 22.67 1.89 -5.60
C ALA A 51 23.23 2.91 -6.61
N ALA A 52 22.76 2.86 -7.86
CA ALA A 52 23.12 3.90 -8.83
C ALA A 52 22.60 5.28 -8.36
N ASP A 53 23.31 6.36 -8.72
CA ASP A 53 22.99 7.72 -8.27
C ASP A 53 21.51 8.12 -8.50
N GLY A 54 20.94 7.69 -9.62
CA GLY A 54 19.53 7.94 -9.93
C GLY A 54 18.57 7.27 -8.96
N ASP A 55 18.84 6.01 -8.62
CA ASP A 55 18.01 5.20 -7.72
C ASP A 55 18.12 5.72 -6.28
N ALA A 56 19.31 6.09 -5.83
CA ALA A 56 19.53 6.65 -4.49
C ALA A 56 18.81 8.00 -4.30
N VAL A 57 18.74 8.83 -5.36
CA VAL A 57 18.01 10.10 -5.32
C VAL A 57 16.50 9.88 -5.23
N GLU A 58 15.98 8.88 -5.95
CA GLU A 58 14.55 8.58 -5.97
C GLU A 58 14.09 7.95 -4.65
N GLN A 59 14.83 6.97 -4.12
CA GLN A 59 14.53 6.32 -2.84
C GLN A 59 14.60 7.27 -1.64
N ALA A 60 15.45 8.29 -1.74
CA ALA A 60 15.53 9.31 -0.71
C ALA A 60 14.36 10.29 -0.77
N ARG A 61 13.37 10.22 -1.67
CA ARG A 61 12.26 11.20 -1.73
C ARG A 61 11.10 10.78 -0.83
N VAL A 62 10.53 11.76 -0.14
CA VAL A 62 9.21 11.64 0.50
C VAL A 62 8.17 11.88 -0.57
N VAL A 63 7.20 10.98 -0.66
CA VAL A 63 5.98 11.20 -1.43
C VAL A 63 4.87 11.39 -0.41
N THR A 64 4.27 12.57 -0.38
CA THR A 64 3.04 12.82 0.37
C THR A 64 1.98 11.87 -0.17
N LEU A 65 1.50 10.93 0.65
CA LEU A 65 0.17 10.38 0.40
C LEU A 65 -0.83 11.50 0.76
N ASP A 66 -1.82 11.74 -0.08
CA ASP A 66 -3.02 12.50 0.27
C ASP A 66 -4.17 11.51 0.15
N GLU A 67 -4.90 11.26 1.23
CA GLU A 67 -5.95 10.24 1.23
C GLU A 67 -7.25 10.75 0.63
N ASP A 68 -7.36 12.07 0.47
CA ASP A 68 -8.40 12.66 -0.36
C ASP A 68 -8.15 12.36 -1.87
N ASP A 69 -6.93 11.96 -2.29
CA ASP A 69 -6.63 11.51 -3.67
C ASP A 69 -7.14 10.09 -3.96
N TYR A 70 -7.41 9.28 -2.91
CA TYR A 70 -8.02 7.94 -3.01
C TYR A 70 -9.53 8.00 -2.68
N ARG A 71 -10.30 8.82 -3.43
CA ARG A 71 -11.78 8.82 -3.39
C ARG A 71 -12.43 8.05 -4.53
#